data_AF-A0AAD7HCI7-F1
#
_entry.id   AF-A0AAD7HCI7-F1
#
_cell.length_a   1.000
_cell.length_b   1.000
_cell.length_c   1.000
_cell.angle_alpha   90.00
_cell.angle_beta   90.00
_cell.angle_gamma   90.00
#
_symmetry.space_group_name_H-M   'P 1'
#
loop_
_entity.id
_entity.type
_entity.pdbx_description
1 polymer ?
#
loop_
_entity_poly.entity_id
_entity_poly.type
_entity_poly.pdbx_seq_one_letter_code
_entity_poly.pdbx_strand_id
1 'polypeptide(L)'
;MSTAVSTFRWGVAGVSIPLPPSRQPIPVQPVAWDNLTFTPGGAYDLRRHLGVTFDELGRFNRSRNKFEAADLAWLAAGASDDGRHSLPSEQFYPEFHDLYDSVPTGVSGQQARRDFSNSVRALIWDLATQWDRATGGTTLILHTSGTTVPGSPLVPERMKSQVYIQPRFLHEHPETHATIAFLVQTFLEHIAIPTAQDWRARASRLWSLLQTSHLPAMQLPATLIPEPSSLRSAHYVFKGRPWGSLQLEAPLPAPTPPPPATASPPDEDDVYDIEDITFDADALALITAVERAEHLEHENAGLRELIESLQSTNTDLLLDAKDRKLRLPPRSTPVRPSTPVRSPPPYVGSALSPRSFATSSTASASRTLAHGLQSPSAHGLQSPSLESATSDLLSPLTDEFLADHALTHLAPAVNLILRIQVVFKWSQEVSRLPGVPSELVDGLLEAMDKDRIAAL
;
A
#
# COMPACT_ATOMS: atom_id res chain seq x y z
N MET A 1 -6.93 -28.43 -17.28
CA MET A 1 -5.68 -27.99 -17.92
C MET A 1 -5.03 -26.96 -17.02
N SER A 2 -3.87 -27.25 -16.41
CA SER A 2 -3.16 -26.30 -15.57
C SER A 2 -2.42 -25.31 -16.48
N THR A 3 -2.85 -24.05 -16.51
CA THR A 3 -2.08 -22.99 -17.17
C THR A 3 -0.76 -22.82 -16.42
N ALA A 4 0.37 -22.93 -17.13
CA ALA A 4 1.68 -22.67 -16.55
C ALA A 4 1.70 -21.24 -15.99
N VAL A 5 1.96 -21.11 -14.68
CA VAL A 5 2.08 -19.80 -14.04
C VAL A 5 3.41 -19.20 -14.51
N SER A 6 3.34 -18.05 -15.19
CA SER A 6 4.54 -17.33 -15.60
C SER A 6 5.25 -16.79 -14.35
N THR A 7 6.57 -16.94 -14.28
CA THR A 7 7.37 -16.52 -13.12
C THR A 7 8.58 -15.71 -13.53
N PHE A 8 8.88 -14.65 -12.79
CA PHE A 8 10.15 -13.94 -12.88
C PHE A 8 11.26 -14.70 -12.17
N ARG A 9 12.42 -14.81 -12.81
CA ARG A 9 13.61 -15.46 -12.27
C ARG A 9 14.65 -14.40 -11.93
N TRP A 10 15.12 -14.40 -10.69
CA TRP A 10 16.13 -13.47 -10.17
C TRP A 10 17.55 -13.69 -10.70
N GLY A 11 17.76 -14.66 -11.60
CA GLY A 11 19.08 -15.24 -11.84
C GLY A 11 19.58 -16.11 -10.68
N VAL A 12 18.84 -16.18 -9.57
CA VAL A 12 19.13 -17.05 -8.43
C VAL A 12 18.43 -18.38 -8.59
N ALA A 13 19.19 -19.48 -8.60
CA ALA A 13 18.66 -20.82 -8.78
C ALA A 13 17.58 -21.15 -7.74
N GLY A 14 16.41 -21.58 -8.22
CA GLY A 14 15.30 -22.02 -7.38
C GLY A 14 14.44 -20.90 -6.79
N VAL A 15 14.75 -19.62 -7.01
CA VAL A 15 13.89 -18.51 -6.55
C VAL A 15 13.08 -17.96 -7.72
N SER A 16 11.75 -18.06 -7.61
CA SER A 16 10.83 -17.52 -8.60
C SER A 16 9.74 -16.70 -7.92
N ILE A 17 9.49 -15.51 -8.46
CA ILE A 17 8.33 -14.70 -8.06
C ILE A 17 7.27 -14.90 -9.14
N PRO A 18 6.04 -15.30 -8.78
CA PRO A 18 4.97 -15.35 -9.78
C PRO A 18 4.74 -13.95 -10.35
N LEU A 19 4.59 -13.88 -11.66
CA LEU A 19 4.21 -12.63 -12.29
C LEU A 19 2.76 -12.31 -11.89
N PRO A 20 2.48 -11.09 -11.41
CA PRO A 20 1.11 -10.70 -11.13
C PRO A 20 0.32 -10.67 -12.44
N PRO A 21 -0.98 -10.96 -12.41
CA PRO A 21 -1.85 -10.72 -13.54
C PRO A 21 -1.88 -9.22 -13.83
N SER A 22 -1.47 -8.82 -15.03
CA SER A 22 -1.35 -7.41 -15.43
C SER A 22 -2.07 -7.14 -16.76
N ARG A 23 -2.65 -5.93 -16.92
CA ARG A 23 -3.11 -5.44 -18.24
C ARG A 23 -1.97 -5.05 -19.15
N GLN A 24 -0.89 -4.53 -18.58
CA GLN A 24 0.26 -4.02 -19.30
C GLN A 24 1.42 -5.02 -19.24
N PRO A 25 2.28 -5.08 -20.26
CA PRO A 25 3.53 -5.82 -20.17
C PRO A 25 4.30 -5.37 -18.91
N ILE A 26 4.75 -6.33 -18.11
CA ILE A 26 5.51 -6.03 -16.90
C ILE A 26 6.87 -5.46 -17.33
N PRO A 27 7.24 -4.26 -16.87
CA PRO A 27 8.48 -3.62 -17.29
C PRO A 27 9.70 -4.44 -16.84
N VAL A 28 10.73 -4.44 -17.69
CA VAL A 28 12.00 -5.14 -17.42
C VAL A 28 12.67 -4.57 -16.17
N GLN A 29 12.53 -3.27 -15.90
CA GLN A 29 12.96 -2.64 -14.65
C GLN A 29 11.78 -2.51 -13.67
N PRO A 30 12.00 -2.63 -12.36
CA PRO A 30 10.98 -2.31 -11.37
C PRO A 30 10.55 -0.84 -11.48
N VAL A 31 9.27 -0.56 -11.26
CA VAL A 31 8.75 0.81 -11.15
C VAL A 31 9.46 1.56 -10.02
N ALA A 32 9.77 2.85 -10.20
CA ALA A 32 10.46 3.65 -9.17
C ALA A 32 9.70 3.65 -7.82
N TRP A 33 10.43 3.78 -6.70
CA TRP A 33 9.88 3.70 -5.34
C TRP A 33 8.68 4.61 -5.10
N ASP A 34 8.75 5.86 -5.53
CA ASP A 34 7.68 6.86 -5.33
C ASP A 34 6.41 6.56 -6.15
N ASN A 35 6.50 5.64 -7.11
CA ASN A 35 5.40 5.24 -7.98
C ASN A 35 4.83 3.85 -7.61
N LEU A 36 5.29 3.24 -6.51
CA LEU A 36 4.71 1.98 -6.04
C LEU A 36 3.29 2.25 -5.51
N THR A 37 2.32 1.48 -6.01
CA THR A 37 0.90 1.61 -5.64
C THR A 37 0.41 0.39 -4.87
N PHE A 38 -0.70 0.53 -4.14
CA PHE A 38 -1.33 -0.57 -3.39
C PHE A 38 -2.06 -1.56 -4.32
N THR A 39 -1.29 -2.27 -5.14
CA THR A 39 -1.79 -3.20 -6.17
C THR A 39 -0.94 -4.48 -6.21
N PRO A 40 -1.40 -5.56 -6.88
CA PRO A 40 -0.56 -6.75 -7.10
C PRO A 40 0.75 -6.44 -7.83
N GLY A 41 0.72 -5.47 -8.76
CA GLY A 41 1.90 -5.00 -9.47
C GLY A 41 2.87 -4.26 -8.56
N GLY A 42 2.37 -3.33 -7.73
CA GLY A 42 3.20 -2.60 -6.78
C GLY A 42 3.85 -3.50 -5.72
N ALA A 43 3.12 -4.50 -5.19
CA ALA A 43 3.70 -5.49 -4.28
C ALA A 43 4.80 -6.33 -4.96
N TYR A 44 4.58 -6.71 -6.22
CA TYR A 44 5.57 -7.42 -7.03
C TYR A 44 6.83 -6.58 -7.29
N ASP A 45 6.69 -5.31 -7.68
CA ASP A 45 7.84 -4.43 -7.94
C ASP A 45 8.56 -4.02 -6.65
N LEU A 46 7.84 -3.83 -5.53
CA LEU A 46 8.43 -3.67 -4.20
C LEU A 46 9.34 -4.86 -3.87
N ARG A 47 8.83 -6.08 -4.05
CA ARG A 47 9.64 -7.30 -3.85
C ARG A 47 10.86 -7.31 -4.76
N ARG A 48 10.79 -6.70 -5.95
CA ARG A 48 11.95 -6.56 -6.83
C ARG A 48 12.98 -5.54 -6.34
N HIS A 49 12.56 -4.46 -5.72
CA HIS A 49 13.54 -3.57 -5.11
C HIS A 49 14.21 -4.20 -3.89
N LEU A 50 13.43 -4.86 -3.03
CA LEU A 50 13.95 -5.50 -1.82
C LEU A 50 14.83 -6.73 -2.13
N GLY A 51 14.72 -7.28 -3.34
CA GLY A 51 15.45 -8.44 -3.79
C GLY A 51 15.16 -9.69 -2.95
N VAL A 52 16.08 -10.64 -3.03
CA VAL A 52 16.07 -11.88 -2.25
C VAL A 52 17.42 -11.99 -1.57
N THR A 53 17.43 -12.38 -0.29
CA THR A 53 18.66 -12.61 0.48
C THR A 53 19.48 -13.75 -0.14
N PHE A 54 20.67 -13.45 -0.65
CA PHE A 54 21.55 -14.39 -1.39
C PHE A 54 22.17 -15.46 -0.49
N ASP A 55 22.43 -15.09 0.76
CA ASP A 55 23.00 -15.93 1.81
C ASP A 55 22.06 -17.08 2.23
N GLU A 56 20.75 -16.92 2.02
CA GLU A 56 19.75 -17.93 2.38
C GLU A 56 18.84 -18.32 1.21
N LEU A 57 19.45 -18.96 0.21
CA LEU A 57 18.74 -19.53 -0.93
C LEU A 57 17.48 -20.30 -0.51
N GLY A 58 16.34 -19.90 -1.07
CA GLY A 58 15.03 -20.50 -0.79
C GLY A 58 14.32 -20.02 0.48
N ARG A 59 14.88 -19.09 1.27
CA ARG A 59 14.15 -18.48 2.41
C ARG A 59 12.87 -17.81 1.96
N PHE A 60 12.92 -17.08 0.83
CA PHE A 60 11.72 -16.51 0.22
C PHE A 60 10.67 -17.58 -0.03
N ASN A 61 11.03 -18.68 -0.71
CA ASN A 61 10.07 -19.75 -1.00
C ASN A 61 9.49 -20.40 0.27
N ARG A 62 10.33 -20.67 1.29
CA ARG A 62 9.89 -21.27 2.56
C ARG A 62 9.00 -20.34 3.39
N SER A 63 9.23 -19.04 3.31
CA SER A 63 8.53 -18.02 4.09
C SER A 63 7.70 -17.08 3.21
N ARG A 64 7.24 -17.56 2.06
CA ARG A 64 6.66 -16.72 1.01
C ARG A 64 5.50 -15.89 1.51
N ASN A 65 4.58 -16.52 2.24
CA ASN A 65 3.42 -15.83 2.81
C ASN A 65 3.83 -14.69 3.77
N LYS A 66 4.93 -14.82 4.50
CA LYS A 66 5.43 -13.76 5.40
C LYS A 66 6.00 -12.59 4.62
N PHE A 67 6.72 -12.86 3.53
CA PHE A 67 7.24 -11.84 2.64
C PHE A 67 6.11 -11.11 1.91
N GLU A 68 5.13 -11.83 1.37
CA GLU A 68 3.95 -11.23 0.73
C GLU A 68 3.15 -10.38 1.73
N ALA A 69 2.96 -10.85 2.97
CA ALA A 69 2.32 -10.07 4.02
C ALA A 69 3.12 -8.81 4.40
N ALA A 70 4.45 -8.91 4.46
CA ALA A 70 5.33 -7.77 4.72
C ALA A 70 5.28 -6.72 3.58
N ASP A 71 5.21 -7.17 2.32
CA ASP A 71 5.07 -6.26 1.17
C ASP A 71 3.74 -5.48 1.22
N LEU A 72 2.65 -6.15 1.60
CA LEU A 72 1.35 -5.49 1.80
C LEU A 72 1.38 -4.52 2.98
N ALA A 73 2.01 -4.90 4.10
CA ALA A 73 2.14 -4.04 5.27
C ALA A 73 2.98 -2.79 4.94
N TRP A 74 4.04 -2.93 4.17
CA TRP A 74 4.85 -1.81 3.69
C TRP A 74 4.03 -0.83 2.87
N LEU A 75 3.27 -1.33 1.88
CA LEU A 75 2.45 -0.47 1.01
C LEU A 75 1.25 0.16 1.75
N ALA A 76 0.78 -0.44 2.84
CA ALA A 76 -0.31 0.08 3.65
C ALA A 76 0.16 1.04 4.76
N ALA A 77 1.47 1.11 5.04
CA ALA A 77 2.00 1.90 6.14
C ALA A 77 1.67 3.39 5.94
N GLY A 78 1.16 4.03 7.00
CA GLY A 78 0.72 5.43 6.97
C GLY A 78 -0.68 5.66 6.40
N ALA A 79 -1.33 4.65 5.80
CA ALA A 79 -2.65 4.81 5.19
C ALA A 79 -3.79 5.11 6.18
N SER A 80 -3.53 5.11 7.50
CA SER A 80 -4.49 5.53 8.53
C SER A 80 -4.34 7.00 8.96
N ASP A 81 -3.28 7.68 8.52
CA ASP A 81 -2.93 9.05 8.90
C ASP A 81 -2.40 9.86 7.70
N ASP A 82 -2.82 9.50 6.48
CA ASP A 82 -2.37 10.14 5.24
C ASP A 82 -3.16 11.42 4.91
N GLY A 83 -4.16 11.76 5.73
CA GLY A 83 -5.06 12.89 5.55
C GLY A 83 -6.05 12.74 4.37
N ARG A 84 -6.12 11.57 3.72
CA ARG A 84 -6.92 11.33 2.50
C ARG A 84 -8.22 10.58 2.76
N HIS A 85 -8.71 10.56 4.01
CA HIS A 85 -9.93 9.86 4.39
C HIS A 85 -11.24 10.57 3.97
N SER A 86 -11.16 11.84 3.58
CA SER A 86 -12.32 12.63 3.16
C SER A 86 -12.39 12.72 1.65
N LEU A 87 -13.23 11.88 1.05
CA LEU A 87 -13.53 11.92 -0.38
C LEU A 87 -14.96 12.38 -0.64
N PRO A 88 -15.23 13.03 -1.78
CA PRO A 88 -16.59 13.25 -2.23
C PRO A 88 -17.37 11.93 -2.30
N SER A 89 -18.65 11.95 -1.91
CA SER A 89 -19.52 10.76 -1.87
C SER A 89 -19.68 10.04 -3.22
N GLU A 90 -19.27 10.68 -4.30
CA GLU A 90 -19.40 10.20 -5.67
C GLU A 90 -18.13 9.54 -6.23
N GLN A 91 -17.03 9.56 -5.47
CA GLN A 91 -15.72 9.08 -5.94
C GLN A 91 -15.26 7.84 -5.18
N PHE A 92 -14.47 7.01 -5.86
CA PHE A 92 -13.69 5.98 -5.20
C PHE A 92 -12.34 6.54 -4.78
N TYR A 93 -11.70 5.88 -3.81
CA TYR A 93 -10.31 6.12 -3.47
C TYR A 93 -9.41 5.87 -4.69
N PRO A 94 -8.33 6.64 -4.88
CA PRO A 94 -7.38 6.42 -5.98
C PRO A 94 -6.88 4.97 -6.07
N GLU A 95 -6.62 4.34 -4.93
CA GLU A 95 -6.15 2.96 -4.81
C GLU A 95 -7.16 1.95 -5.39
N PHE A 96 -8.46 2.28 -5.35
CA PHE A 96 -9.48 1.47 -6.00
C PHE A 96 -9.30 1.48 -7.52
N HIS A 97 -9.03 2.64 -8.11
CA HIS A 97 -8.77 2.77 -9.54
C HIS A 97 -7.48 2.06 -9.94
N ASP A 98 -6.40 2.29 -9.19
CA ASP A 98 -5.11 1.64 -9.41
C ASP A 98 -5.24 0.11 -9.40
N LEU A 99 -5.99 -0.43 -8.43
CA LEU A 99 -6.24 -1.87 -8.35
C LEU A 99 -7.05 -2.39 -9.54
N TYR A 100 -8.03 -1.64 -10.03
CA TYR A 100 -8.84 -2.06 -11.17
C TYR A 100 -8.09 -1.97 -12.49
N ASP A 101 -7.26 -0.95 -12.68
CA ASP A 101 -6.53 -0.70 -13.91
C ASP A 101 -5.23 -1.48 -14.02
N SER A 102 -4.62 -1.86 -12.90
CA SER A 102 -3.43 -2.71 -12.88
C SER A 102 -3.70 -4.16 -13.33
N VAL A 103 -4.89 -4.71 -13.06
CA VAL A 103 -5.21 -6.13 -13.35
C VAL A 103 -6.09 -6.31 -14.60
N PRO A 104 -6.02 -7.45 -15.31
CA PRO A 104 -6.84 -7.74 -16.49
C PRO A 104 -8.34 -7.48 -16.31
N THR A 105 -9.08 -7.34 -17.40
CA THR A 105 -10.55 -7.35 -17.35
C THR A 105 -11.08 -8.80 -17.32
N GLY A 106 -12.37 -8.96 -17.01
CA GLY A 106 -13.03 -10.27 -16.97
C GLY A 106 -12.69 -11.13 -15.75
N VAL A 107 -12.81 -12.45 -15.92
CA VAL A 107 -12.74 -13.44 -14.82
C VAL A 107 -11.37 -13.46 -14.15
N SER A 108 -10.28 -13.40 -14.92
CA SER A 108 -8.91 -13.44 -14.39
C SER A 108 -8.60 -12.23 -13.52
N GLY A 109 -8.99 -11.03 -13.96
CA GLY A 109 -8.86 -9.81 -13.16
C GLY A 109 -9.73 -9.79 -11.92
N GLN A 110 -10.97 -10.29 -12.04
CA GLN A 110 -11.85 -10.44 -10.88
C GLN A 110 -11.24 -11.36 -9.82
N GLN A 111 -10.65 -12.48 -10.26
CA GLN A 111 -9.95 -13.41 -9.38
C GLN A 111 -8.72 -12.75 -8.74
N ALA A 112 -7.91 -12.04 -9.53
CA ALA A 112 -6.74 -11.31 -9.05
C ALA A 112 -7.07 -10.28 -7.94
N ARG A 113 -8.09 -9.45 -8.16
CA ARG A 113 -8.54 -8.46 -7.15
C ARG A 113 -9.08 -9.14 -5.91
N ARG A 114 -9.80 -10.25 -6.07
CA ARG A 114 -10.30 -11.05 -4.94
C ARG A 114 -9.15 -11.64 -4.13
N ASP A 115 -8.16 -12.21 -4.79
CA ASP A 115 -7.00 -12.80 -4.12
C ASP A 115 -6.18 -11.74 -3.40
N PHE A 116 -5.93 -10.60 -4.04
CA PHE A 116 -5.28 -9.46 -3.39
C PHE A 116 -6.04 -8.98 -2.15
N SER A 117 -7.35 -8.77 -2.28
CA SER A 117 -8.20 -8.36 -1.15
C SER A 117 -8.22 -9.41 -0.03
N ASN A 118 -8.19 -10.70 -0.38
CA ASN A 118 -8.11 -11.78 0.60
C ASN A 118 -6.76 -11.79 1.33
N SER A 119 -5.66 -11.50 0.65
CA SER A 119 -4.33 -11.39 1.27
C SER A 119 -4.24 -10.21 2.22
N VAL A 120 -4.77 -9.04 1.84
CA VAL A 120 -4.86 -7.87 2.74
C VAL A 120 -5.68 -8.20 3.99
N ARG A 121 -6.82 -8.86 3.81
CA ARG A 121 -7.67 -9.28 4.92
C ARG A 121 -6.97 -10.29 5.83
N ALA A 122 -6.24 -11.25 5.27
CA ALA A 122 -5.46 -12.21 6.05
C ALA A 122 -4.38 -11.51 6.88
N LEU A 123 -3.67 -10.53 6.31
CA LEU A 123 -2.71 -9.70 7.05
C LEU A 123 -3.37 -8.97 8.23
N ILE A 124 -4.54 -8.34 8.01
CA ILE A 124 -5.28 -7.65 9.08
C ILE A 124 -5.61 -8.60 10.24
N TRP A 125 -6.06 -9.83 9.94
CA TRP A 125 -6.35 -10.82 10.97
C TRP A 125 -5.11 -11.33 11.70
N ASP A 126 -4.00 -11.52 10.99
CA ASP A 126 -2.73 -11.91 11.60
C ASP A 126 -2.24 -10.83 12.57
N LEU A 127 -2.34 -9.55 12.18
CA LEU A 127 -1.98 -8.41 13.03
C LEU A 127 -2.90 -8.31 14.26
N ALA A 128 -4.21 -8.41 14.09
CA ALA A 128 -5.17 -8.41 15.20
C ALA A 128 -4.90 -9.57 16.18
N THR A 129 -4.59 -10.76 15.65
CA THR A 129 -4.24 -11.92 16.47
C THR A 129 -2.96 -11.70 17.27
N GLN A 130 -1.94 -11.11 16.66
CA GLN A 130 -0.71 -10.80 17.39
C GLN A 130 -0.93 -9.72 18.44
N TRP A 131 -1.74 -8.71 18.12
CA TRP A 131 -2.10 -7.65 19.06
C TRP A 131 -2.77 -8.20 20.31
N ASP A 132 -3.81 -9.02 20.14
CA ASP A 132 -4.51 -9.66 21.26
C ASP A 132 -3.59 -10.58 22.06
N ARG A 133 -2.70 -11.34 21.40
CA ARG A 133 -1.72 -12.20 22.10
C ARG A 133 -0.71 -11.40 22.92
N ALA A 134 -0.27 -10.27 22.40
CA ALA A 134 0.70 -9.42 23.06
C ALA A 134 0.10 -8.67 24.26
N THR A 135 -1.18 -8.32 24.18
CA THR A 135 -1.86 -7.48 25.18
C THR A 135 -2.76 -8.27 26.14
N GLY A 136 -3.10 -9.52 25.81
CA GLY A 136 -4.16 -10.27 26.49
C GLY A 136 -5.57 -9.76 26.19
N GLY A 137 -5.71 -8.85 25.21
CA GLY A 137 -6.98 -8.25 24.81
C GLY A 137 -7.85 -9.15 23.92
N THR A 138 -8.99 -8.61 23.51
CA THR A 138 -9.88 -9.23 22.51
C THR A 138 -10.27 -8.20 21.46
N THR A 139 -10.00 -8.51 20.20
CA THR A 139 -10.36 -7.66 19.06
C THR A 139 -11.52 -8.28 18.27
N LEU A 140 -12.50 -7.44 17.89
CA LEU A 140 -13.57 -7.77 16.95
C LEU A 140 -13.43 -6.91 15.69
N ILE A 141 -13.26 -7.52 14.52
CA ILE A 141 -13.20 -6.79 13.24
C ILE A 141 -14.38 -7.23 12.38
N LEU A 142 -15.16 -6.25 11.91
CA LEU A 142 -16.31 -6.45 11.03
C LEU A 142 -15.99 -5.87 9.66
N HIS A 143 -16.06 -6.67 8.61
CA HIS A 143 -15.81 -6.21 7.25
C HIS A 143 -16.86 -6.73 6.27
N THR A 144 -17.43 -5.84 5.47
CA THR A 144 -18.28 -6.19 4.34
C THR A 144 -17.70 -5.62 3.05
N SER A 145 -17.85 -6.35 1.95
CA SER A 145 -17.64 -5.75 0.63
C SER A 145 -18.83 -4.85 0.29
N GLY A 146 -18.58 -3.69 -0.31
CA GLY A 146 -19.64 -2.88 -0.92
C GLY A 146 -20.21 -3.50 -2.21
N THR A 147 -19.55 -4.52 -2.76
CA THR A 147 -20.02 -5.20 -3.97
C THR A 147 -21.17 -6.15 -3.64
N THR A 148 -22.25 -6.06 -4.41
CA THR A 148 -23.37 -7.01 -4.38
C THR A 148 -23.57 -7.62 -5.76
N VAL A 149 -24.22 -8.78 -5.82
CA VAL A 149 -24.62 -9.37 -7.10
C VAL A 149 -25.49 -8.35 -7.84
N PRO A 150 -25.17 -7.98 -9.10
CA PRO A 150 -25.98 -7.07 -9.88
C PRO A 150 -27.47 -7.47 -9.90
N GLY A 151 -28.34 -6.49 -9.63
CA GLY A 151 -29.79 -6.69 -9.47
C GLY A 151 -30.24 -7.26 -8.12
N SER A 152 -29.33 -7.63 -7.21
CA SER A 152 -29.71 -8.13 -5.89
C SER A 152 -30.36 -7.03 -5.03
N PRO A 153 -31.45 -7.33 -4.30
CA PRO A 153 -32.03 -6.37 -3.36
C PRO A 153 -31.03 -6.06 -2.25
N LEU A 154 -30.95 -4.79 -1.86
CA LEU A 154 -30.08 -4.31 -0.79
C LEU A 154 -30.81 -4.45 0.54
N VAL A 155 -30.91 -5.70 1.00
CA VAL A 155 -31.54 -6.09 2.26
C VAL A 155 -30.53 -6.90 3.08
N PRO A 156 -30.60 -6.87 4.43
CA PRO A 156 -29.57 -7.46 5.27
C PRO A 156 -29.31 -8.94 4.94
N GLU A 157 -30.34 -9.69 4.58
CA GLU A 157 -30.28 -11.12 4.31
C GLU A 157 -29.48 -11.50 3.05
N ARG A 158 -29.22 -10.53 2.17
CA ARG A 158 -28.34 -10.68 1.01
C ARG A 158 -26.92 -10.19 1.27
N MET A 159 -26.68 -9.63 2.45
CA MET A 159 -25.38 -9.17 2.89
C MET A 159 -24.67 -10.26 3.71
N LYS A 160 -23.34 -10.18 3.72
CA LYS A 160 -22.49 -11.03 4.56
C LYS A 160 -21.36 -10.20 5.14
N SER A 161 -20.99 -10.48 6.37
CA SER A 161 -19.83 -9.88 7.04
C SER A 161 -18.74 -10.94 7.21
N GLN A 162 -17.51 -10.59 6.85
CA GLN A 162 -16.30 -11.30 7.25
C GLN A 162 -15.92 -10.78 8.64
N VAL A 163 -15.94 -11.66 9.64
CA VAL A 163 -15.74 -11.29 11.04
C VAL A 163 -14.49 -11.97 11.57
N TYR A 164 -13.62 -11.17 12.19
CA TYR A 164 -12.53 -11.68 13.02
C TYR A 164 -12.95 -11.65 14.48
N ILE A 165 -12.78 -12.77 15.18
CA ILE A 165 -12.83 -12.83 16.64
C ILE A 165 -12.07 -14.08 17.11
N GLN A 166 -11.40 -14.00 18.26
CA GLN A 166 -10.65 -15.14 18.76
C GLN A 166 -11.57 -16.32 19.13
N PRO A 167 -11.30 -17.54 18.62
CA PRO A 167 -12.09 -18.71 18.96
C PRO A 167 -12.06 -19.04 20.46
N ARG A 168 -10.94 -18.74 21.14
CA ARG A 168 -10.80 -18.94 22.59
C ARG A 168 -11.80 -18.10 23.37
N PHE A 169 -11.92 -16.83 23.04
CA PHE A 169 -12.89 -15.92 23.67
C PHE A 169 -14.33 -16.43 23.52
N LEU A 170 -14.71 -16.84 22.30
CA LEU A 170 -16.04 -17.41 22.05
C LEU A 170 -16.31 -18.69 22.85
N HIS A 171 -15.29 -19.50 23.09
CA HIS A 171 -15.43 -20.74 23.87
C HIS A 171 -15.56 -20.46 25.38
N GLU A 172 -14.77 -19.52 25.88
CA GLU A 172 -14.75 -19.14 27.30
C GLU A 172 -15.98 -18.29 27.71
N HIS A 173 -16.58 -17.56 26.75
CA HIS A 173 -17.67 -16.61 26.99
C HIS A 173 -18.92 -16.86 26.12
N PRO A 174 -19.60 -18.02 26.25
CA PRO A 174 -20.79 -18.34 25.46
C PRO A 174 -21.95 -17.34 25.65
N GLU A 175 -22.03 -16.67 26.80
CA GLU A 175 -23.01 -15.62 27.10
C GLU A 175 -22.90 -14.41 26.16
N THR A 176 -21.73 -14.17 25.57
CA THR A 176 -21.51 -13.05 24.65
C THR A 176 -21.98 -13.32 23.22
N HIS A 177 -22.34 -14.56 22.88
CA HIS A 177 -22.70 -14.95 21.51
C HIS A 177 -23.89 -14.15 20.98
N ALA A 178 -24.91 -13.91 21.80
CA ALA A 178 -26.06 -13.08 21.44
C ALA A 178 -25.66 -11.64 21.14
N THR A 179 -24.83 -11.06 21.99
CA THR A 179 -24.30 -9.70 21.81
C THR A 179 -23.46 -9.59 20.55
N ILE A 180 -22.57 -10.54 20.28
CA ILE A 180 -21.72 -10.54 19.07
C ILE A 180 -22.58 -10.66 17.81
N ALA A 181 -23.51 -11.62 17.78
CA ALA A 181 -24.40 -11.77 16.63
C ALA A 181 -25.30 -10.55 16.41
N PHE A 182 -25.76 -9.92 17.50
CA PHE A 182 -26.46 -8.64 17.45
C PHE A 182 -25.60 -7.54 16.84
N LEU A 183 -24.38 -7.33 17.33
CA LEU A 183 -23.44 -6.33 16.79
C LEU A 183 -23.17 -6.55 15.29
N VAL A 184 -22.95 -7.79 14.88
CA VAL A 184 -22.75 -8.12 13.47
C VAL A 184 -24.00 -7.83 12.64
N GLN A 185 -25.18 -8.15 13.14
CA GLN A 185 -26.44 -7.87 12.45
C GLN A 185 -26.70 -6.37 12.35
N THR A 186 -26.51 -5.61 13.43
CA THR A 186 -26.59 -4.14 13.44
C THR A 186 -25.62 -3.52 12.45
N PHE A 187 -24.38 -4.03 12.38
CA PHE A 187 -23.41 -3.61 11.38
C PHE A 187 -23.89 -3.87 9.94
N LEU A 188 -24.49 -5.04 9.68
CA LEU A 188 -25.04 -5.35 8.35
C LEU A 188 -26.21 -4.42 7.97
N GLU A 189 -27.13 -4.19 8.91
CA GLU A 189 -28.31 -3.34 8.73
C GLU A 189 -27.93 -1.86 8.51
N HIS A 190 -27.05 -1.33 9.35
CA HIS A 190 -26.81 0.12 9.42
C HIS A 190 -25.54 0.58 8.70
N ILE A 191 -24.57 -0.30 8.46
CA ILE A 191 -23.29 0.08 7.80
C ILE A 191 -23.14 -0.62 6.46
N ALA A 192 -23.35 -1.94 6.39
CA ALA A 192 -23.11 -2.69 5.16
C ALA A 192 -24.08 -2.31 4.03
N ILE A 193 -25.36 -2.13 4.33
CA ILE A 193 -26.36 -1.73 3.33
C ILE A 193 -26.04 -0.35 2.74
N PRO A 194 -25.86 0.73 3.53
CA PRO A 194 -25.42 2.01 2.98
C PRO A 194 -24.12 1.92 2.19
N THR A 195 -23.14 1.14 2.68
CA THR A 195 -21.87 0.91 1.95
C THR A 195 -22.12 0.31 0.56
N ALA A 196 -23.03 -0.67 0.45
CA ALA A 196 -23.38 -1.28 -0.83
C ALA A 196 -24.23 -0.36 -1.73
N GLN A 197 -25.08 0.48 -1.14
CA GLN A 197 -25.84 1.52 -1.85
C GLN A 197 -24.88 2.54 -2.49
N ASP A 198 -23.97 3.09 -1.69
CA ASP A 198 -22.94 4.04 -2.13
C ASP A 198 -22.05 3.42 -3.21
N TRP A 199 -21.56 2.20 -2.98
CA TRP A 199 -20.76 1.50 -3.96
C TRP A 199 -21.51 1.35 -5.29
N ARG A 200 -22.78 0.93 -5.25
CA ARG A 200 -23.62 0.77 -6.45
C ARG A 200 -23.85 2.10 -7.16
N ALA A 201 -24.08 3.19 -6.43
CA ALA A 201 -24.29 4.51 -6.97
C ALA A 201 -23.03 5.08 -7.66
N ARG A 202 -21.85 4.84 -7.09
CA ARG A 202 -20.56 5.21 -7.71
C ARG A 202 -20.25 4.31 -8.91
N ALA A 203 -20.44 3.01 -8.75
CA ALA A 203 -20.16 2.01 -9.78
C ALA A 203 -21.04 2.18 -11.03
N SER A 204 -22.31 2.54 -10.88
CA SER A 204 -23.23 2.72 -12.02
C SER A 204 -22.85 3.88 -12.95
N ARG A 205 -22.01 4.81 -12.49
CA ARG A 205 -21.46 5.91 -13.30
C ARG A 205 -20.29 5.47 -14.16
N LEU A 206 -19.56 4.45 -13.71
CA LEU A 206 -18.35 3.94 -14.37
C LEU A 206 -18.63 2.70 -15.20
N TRP A 207 -19.60 1.88 -14.79
CA TRP A 207 -19.90 0.59 -15.41
C TRP A 207 -21.41 0.37 -15.56
N SER A 208 -21.78 -0.31 -16.65
CA SER A 208 -23.15 -0.79 -16.85
C SER A 208 -23.43 -1.99 -15.93
N LEU A 209 -24.30 -1.81 -14.94
CA LEU A 209 -24.69 -2.85 -13.97
C LEU A 209 -25.96 -3.62 -14.38
N LEU A 210 -26.23 -3.74 -15.68
CA LEU A 210 -27.48 -4.30 -16.23
C LEU A 210 -27.62 -5.82 -16.08
N GLN A 211 -26.58 -6.52 -15.62
CA GLN A 211 -26.61 -7.97 -15.52
C GLN A 211 -27.59 -8.37 -14.41
N THR A 212 -28.65 -9.10 -14.76
CA THR A 212 -29.51 -9.76 -13.77
C THR A 212 -28.99 -11.17 -13.56
N SER A 213 -28.66 -11.51 -12.32
CA SER A 213 -28.28 -12.88 -11.96
C SER A 213 -29.43 -13.57 -11.27
N HIS A 214 -29.62 -14.86 -11.54
CA HIS A 214 -30.56 -15.69 -10.78
C HIS A 214 -30.13 -15.70 -9.31
N LEU A 215 -30.96 -15.15 -8.44
CA LEU A 215 -30.70 -15.13 -7.01
C LEU A 215 -31.14 -16.47 -6.42
N PRO A 216 -30.23 -17.26 -5.82
CA PRO A 216 -30.64 -18.49 -5.15
C PRO A 216 -31.62 -18.18 -4.00
N ALA A 217 -32.45 -19.16 -3.66
CA ALA A 217 -33.30 -19.10 -2.49
C ALA A 217 -32.45 -18.82 -1.24
N MET A 218 -32.99 -17.97 -0.37
CA MET A 218 -32.28 -17.48 0.80
C MET A 218 -32.34 -18.53 1.90
N GLN A 219 -31.19 -18.96 2.39
CA GLN A 219 -31.09 -19.85 3.54
C GLN A 219 -30.74 -19.01 4.77
N LEU A 220 -31.68 -18.92 5.71
CA LEU A 220 -31.44 -18.26 6.98
C LEU A 220 -30.42 -19.06 7.80
N PRO A 221 -29.45 -18.40 8.45
CA PRO A 221 -28.49 -19.07 9.29
C PRO A 221 -29.18 -19.73 10.50
N ALA A 222 -28.93 -21.03 10.69
CA ALA A 222 -29.50 -21.81 11.78
C ALA A 222 -28.87 -21.46 13.14
N THR A 223 -27.57 -21.15 13.16
CA THR A 223 -26.82 -20.84 14.39
C THR A 223 -26.59 -19.34 14.53
N LEU A 224 -26.45 -18.90 15.78
CA LEU A 224 -26.21 -17.51 16.15
C LEU A 224 -24.79 -17.08 15.77
N ILE A 225 -23.81 -17.88 16.16
CA ILE A 225 -22.43 -17.81 15.69
C ILE A 225 -22.22 -18.91 14.65
N PRO A 226 -21.78 -18.59 13.43
CA PRO A 226 -21.45 -19.61 12.43
C PRO A 226 -20.18 -20.36 12.85
N GLU A 227 -19.96 -21.53 12.26
CA GLU A 227 -18.67 -22.21 12.38
C GLU A 227 -17.55 -21.36 11.76
N PRO A 228 -16.31 -21.44 12.29
CA PRO A 228 -15.18 -20.75 11.68
C PRO A 228 -14.91 -21.28 10.27
N SER A 229 -14.39 -20.43 9.40
CA SER A 229 -14.10 -20.75 8.00
C SER A 229 -13.11 -21.90 7.84
N SER A 230 -12.28 -22.13 8.86
CA SER A 230 -11.49 -23.35 9.05
C SER A 230 -11.28 -23.61 10.54
N LEU A 231 -11.02 -24.87 10.92
CA LEU A 231 -10.87 -25.30 12.32
C LEU A 231 -9.77 -24.56 13.11
N ARG A 232 -8.84 -23.89 12.42
CA ARG A 232 -7.71 -23.17 13.03
C ARG A 232 -7.74 -21.67 12.73
N SER A 233 -8.88 -21.16 12.26
CA SER A 233 -9.03 -19.76 11.89
C SER A 233 -9.91 -19.01 12.88
N ALA A 234 -9.57 -17.74 13.10
CA ALA A 234 -10.39 -16.77 13.81
C ALA A 234 -11.37 -16.04 12.88
N HIS A 235 -11.56 -16.54 11.65
CA HIS A 235 -12.42 -15.93 10.64
C HIS A 235 -13.78 -16.62 10.52
N TYR A 236 -14.84 -15.83 10.67
CA TYR A 236 -16.24 -16.24 10.61
C TYR A 236 -16.95 -15.50 9.48
N VAL A 237 -17.91 -16.17 8.83
CA VAL A 237 -18.75 -15.54 7.80
C VAL A 237 -20.19 -15.49 8.27
N PHE A 238 -20.60 -14.33 8.77
CA PHE A 238 -21.97 -14.08 9.17
C PHE A 238 -22.81 -13.71 7.96
N LYS A 239 -23.94 -14.37 7.79
CA LYS A 239 -24.97 -13.99 6.82
C LYS A 239 -26.00 -13.15 7.55
N GLY A 240 -26.48 -12.07 6.92
CA GLY A 240 -27.50 -11.26 7.54
C GLY A 240 -28.82 -12.02 7.69
N ARG A 241 -29.62 -11.56 8.65
CA ARG A 241 -30.97 -12.03 8.95
C ARG A 241 -31.99 -10.93 8.67
N PRO A 242 -33.30 -11.22 8.63
CA PRO A 242 -34.31 -10.19 8.43
C PRO A 242 -34.20 -9.08 9.47
N TRP A 243 -34.57 -7.87 9.06
CA TRP A 243 -34.46 -6.67 9.90
C TRP A 243 -35.08 -6.89 11.27
N GLY A 244 -34.34 -6.60 12.35
CA GLY A 244 -34.84 -6.72 13.72
C GLY A 244 -35.16 -8.15 14.17
N SER A 245 -34.69 -9.18 13.46
CA SER A 245 -34.87 -10.58 13.88
C SER A 245 -33.98 -10.99 15.06
N LEU A 246 -32.87 -10.28 15.27
CA LEU A 246 -32.06 -10.35 16.47
C LEU A 246 -32.32 -9.09 17.28
N GLN A 247 -33.39 -9.10 18.08
CA GLN A 247 -33.53 -8.15 19.17
C GLN A 247 -32.86 -8.78 20.37
N LEU A 248 -31.89 -8.10 20.98
CA LEU A 248 -31.58 -8.41 22.37
C LEU A 248 -32.89 -8.19 23.12
N GLU A 249 -33.35 -9.21 23.85
CA GLU A 249 -34.40 -8.99 24.83
C GLU A 249 -34.00 -7.77 25.64
N ALA A 250 -34.88 -6.77 25.70
CA ALA A 250 -34.61 -5.55 26.43
C ALA A 250 -34.05 -5.95 27.79
N PRO A 251 -32.91 -5.36 28.23
CA PRO A 251 -32.27 -5.77 29.47
C PRO A 251 -33.36 -5.86 30.53
N LEU A 252 -33.49 -7.04 31.15
CA LEU A 252 -34.49 -7.28 32.17
C LEU A 252 -34.48 -6.05 33.08
N PRO A 253 -35.65 -5.43 33.34
CA PRO A 253 -35.71 -4.20 34.11
C PRO A 253 -34.83 -4.40 35.34
N ALA A 254 -33.85 -3.51 35.53
CA ALA A 254 -32.86 -3.63 36.60
C ALA A 254 -33.60 -4.09 37.85
N PRO A 255 -33.16 -5.19 38.50
CA PRO A 255 -33.91 -5.82 39.56
C PRO A 255 -34.38 -4.71 40.49
N THR A 256 -35.70 -4.54 40.59
CA THR A 256 -36.30 -3.44 41.36
C THR A 256 -35.56 -3.44 42.70
N PRO A 257 -34.88 -2.34 43.07
CA PRO A 257 -34.05 -2.33 44.26
C PRO A 257 -34.91 -2.89 45.39
N PRO A 258 -34.42 -3.92 46.10
CA PRO A 258 -35.22 -4.59 47.12
C PRO A 258 -35.82 -3.51 48.03
N PRO A 259 -37.12 -3.61 48.39
CA PRO A 259 -37.74 -2.63 49.27
C PRO A 259 -36.82 -2.45 50.49
N PRO A 260 -36.56 -1.20 50.92
CA PRO A 260 -35.57 -0.90 51.95
C PRO A 260 -35.79 -1.83 53.12
N ALA A 261 -34.83 -2.74 53.32
CA ALA A 261 -34.91 -3.73 54.38
C ALA A 261 -35.05 -2.98 55.70
N THR A 262 -36.16 -3.20 56.40
CA THR A 262 -36.37 -2.72 57.77
C THR A 262 -35.14 -3.13 58.56
N ALA A 263 -34.35 -2.15 59.00
CA ALA A 263 -33.05 -2.35 59.63
C ALA A 263 -33.17 -3.34 60.80
N SER A 264 -32.68 -4.56 60.60
CA SER A 264 -32.21 -5.40 61.69
C SER A 264 -30.90 -4.79 62.22
N PRO A 265 -30.69 -4.73 63.55
CA PRO A 265 -29.44 -4.26 64.12
C PRO A 265 -28.26 -5.12 63.61
N PRO A 266 -27.09 -4.51 63.41
CA PRO A 266 -25.96 -5.15 62.74
C PRO A 266 -25.38 -6.28 63.62
N ASP A 267 -25.33 -7.48 63.05
CA ASP A 267 -24.42 -8.54 63.49
C ASP A 267 -23.04 -8.25 62.83
N GLU A 268 -22.00 -8.24 63.65
CA GLU A 268 -20.68 -7.64 63.39
C GLU A 268 -19.70 -8.45 62.52
N ASP A 269 -20.06 -9.62 61.99
CA ASP A 269 -19.06 -10.50 61.36
C ASP A 269 -19.40 -10.79 59.88
N ASP A 270 -18.43 -10.47 59.00
CA ASP A 270 -18.28 -10.85 57.59
C ASP A 270 -19.03 -10.03 56.52
N VAL A 271 -18.80 -8.72 56.50
CA VAL A 271 -18.95 -7.89 55.28
C VAL A 271 -17.57 -7.74 54.62
N TYR A 272 -17.36 -8.46 53.52
CA TYR A 272 -16.33 -8.09 52.56
C TYR A 272 -16.84 -6.87 51.78
N ASP A 273 -16.44 -5.68 52.22
CA ASP A 273 -16.61 -4.41 51.52
C ASP A 273 -15.97 -4.48 50.12
N ILE A 274 -16.81 -4.58 49.08
CA ILE A 274 -16.47 -4.30 47.67
C ILE A 274 -17.00 -2.89 47.32
N GLU A 275 -16.94 -1.97 48.28
CA GLU A 275 -17.28 -0.56 48.09
C GLU A 275 -16.12 0.34 48.50
N ASP A 276 -14.91 0.03 48.03
CA ASP A 276 -13.88 1.06 47.88
C ASP A 276 -12.77 0.60 46.92
N ILE A 277 -13.11 0.39 45.64
CA ILE A 277 -12.09 0.61 44.59
C ILE A 277 -12.04 2.13 44.39
N THR A 278 -11.60 2.85 45.41
CA THR A 278 -10.98 4.15 45.21
C THR A 278 -9.83 3.87 44.26
N PHE A 279 -9.97 4.33 43.00
CA PHE A 279 -8.82 4.41 42.13
C PHE A 279 -7.77 5.19 42.91
N ASP A 280 -6.72 4.47 43.32
CA ASP A 280 -5.62 5.00 44.11
C ASP A 280 -5.23 6.33 43.48
N ALA A 281 -5.12 7.40 44.28
CA ALA A 281 -4.81 8.73 43.75
C ALA A 281 -3.52 8.69 42.91
N ASP A 282 -2.64 7.72 43.22
CA ASP A 282 -1.43 7.39 42.49
C ASP A 282 -1.70 6.79 41.10
N ALA A 283 -2.75 5.98 40.93
CA ALA A 283 -3.15 5.44 39.63
C ALA A 283 -3.71 6.54 38.71
N LEU A 284 -4.50 7.47 39.25
CA LEU A 284 -4.99 8.62 38.48
C LEU A 284 -3.83 9.56 38.09
N ALA A 285 -2.90 9.80 39.04
CA ALA A 285 -1.70 10.58 38.78
C ALA A 285 -0.79 9.94 37.72
N LEU A 286 -0.70 8.62 37.70
CA LEU A 286 0.05 7.88 36.68
C LEU A 286 -0.57 8.04 35.29
N ILE A 287 -1.90 7.92 35.17
CA ILE A 287 -2.61 8.14 33.90
C ILE A 287 -2.36 9.57 33.39
N THR A 288 -2.53 10.58 34.25
CA THR A 288 -2.25 11.98 33.88
C THR A 288 -0.78 12.21 33.51
N ALA A 289 0.16 11.52 34.16
CA ALA A 289 1.58 11.62 33.83
C ALA A 289 1.90 11.01 32.46
N VAL A 290 1.26 9.88 32.11
CA VAL A 290 1.41 9.22 30.80
C VAL A 290 0.86 10.12 29.69
N GLU A 291 -0.36 10.65 29.85
CA GLU A 291 -0.95 11.58 28.87
C GLU A 291 -0.08 12.83 28.66
N ARG A 292 0.51 13.36 29.74
CA ARG A 292 1.44 14.49 29.66
C ARG A 292 2.75 14.13 28.95
N ALA A 293 3.26 12.91 29.15
CA ALA A 293 4.46 12.45 28.48
C ALA A 293 4.22 12.31 26.97
N GLU A 294 3.10 11.73 26.55
CA GLU A 294 2.72 11.61 25.13
C GLU A 294 2.57 13.00 24.47
N HIS A 295 1.95 13.96 25.17
CA HIS A 295 1.84 15.33 24.67
C HIS A 295 3.21 16.00 24.46
N LEU A 296 4.14 15.83 25.42
CA LEU A 296 5.50 16.36 25.32
C LEU A 296 6.33 15.66 24.24
N GLU A 297 6.10 14.38 23.98
CA GLU A 297 6.74 13.68 22.87
C GLU A 297 6.29 14.23 21.51
N HIS A 298 5.00 14.53 21.37
CA HIS A 298 4.46 15.15 20.16
C HIS A 298 5.02 16.58 19.95
N GLU A 299 5.09 17.39 21.00
CA GLU A 299 5.70 18.73 20.94
C GLU A 299 7.20 18.66 20.58
N ASN A 300 7.94 17.72 21.17
CA ASN A 300 9.35 17.48 20.85
C ASN A 300 9.55 17.02 19.40
N ALA A 301 8.64 16.22 18.84
CA ALA A 301 8.68 15.84 17.43
C ALA A 301 8.52 17.07 16.53
N GLY A 302 7.53 17.93 16.79
CA GLY A 302 7.33 19.18 16.05
C GLY A 302 8.51 20.15 16.15
N LEU A 303 9.15 20.25 17.32
CA LEU A 303 10.36 21.05 17.49
C LEU A 303 11.56 20.50 16.69
N ARG A 304 11.69 19.18 16.56
CA ARG A 304 12.74 18.55 15.74
C ARG A 304 12.54 18.86 14.26
N GLU A 305 11.33 18.72 13.74
CA GLU A 305 11.01 19.09 12.35
C GLU A 305 11.29 20.57 12.07
N LEU A 306 10.95 21.46 13.01
CA LEU A 306 11.24 22.89 12.88
C LEU A 306 12.76 23.16 12.84
N ILE A 307 13.54 22.47 13.69
CA ILE A 307 15.00 22.58 13.68
C ILE A 307 15.59 22.12 12.35
N GLU A 308 15.14 20.98 11.81
CA GLU A 308 15.59 20.47 10.51
C GLU A 308 15.25 21.44 9.36
N SER A 309 14.03 22.00 9.37
CA SER A 309 13.60 23.01 8.40
C SER A 309 14.45 24.29 8.44
N LEU A 310 14.77 24.79 9.64
CA LEU A 310 15.66 25.94 9.81
C LEU A 310 17.10 25.64 9.38
N GLN A 311 17.58 24.42 9.62
CA GLN A 311 18.90 23.98 9.16
C GLN A 311 18.97 23.94 7.62
N SER A 312 17.95 23.39 6.96
CA SER A 312 17.83 23.38 5.50
C SER A 312 17.81 24.80 4.93
N THR A 313 17.02 25.70 5.54
CA THR A 313 16.94 27.10 5.10
C THR A 313 18.29 27.81 5.24
N ASN A 314 19.02 27.56 6.33
CA ASN A 314 20.35 28.12 6.53
C ASN A 314 21.36 27.60 5.50
N THR A 315 21.30 26.31 5.14
CA THR A 315 22.18 25.76 4.09
C THR A 315 21.90 26.40 2.73
N ASP A 316 20.64 26.62 2.38
CA ASP A 316 20.27 27.28 1.11
C ASP A 316 20.73 28.74 1.06
N LEU A 317 20.57 29.48 2.16
CA LEU A 317 21.07 30.86 2.25
C LEU A 317 22.60 30.94 2.15
N LEU A 318 23.32 29.96 2.71
CA LEU A 318 24.78 29.89 2.57
C LEU A 318 25.21 29.61 1.13
N LEU A 319 24.49 28.75 0.42
CA LEU A 319 24.73 28.49 -1.01
C LEU A 319 24.44 29.73 -1.86
N ASP A 320 23.31 30.42 -1.66
CA ASP A 320 22.99 31.65 -2.38
C ASP A 320 24.02 32.76 -2.11
N ALA A 321 24.48 32.91 -0.86
CA ALA A 321 25.53 33.87 -0.52
C ALA A 321 26.86 33.56 -1.23
N LYS A 322 27.21 32.27 -1.36
CA LYS A 322 28.42 31.82 -2.07
C LYS A 322 28.32 32.11 -3.57
N ASP A 323 27.17 31.84 -4.18
CA ASP A 323 26.90 32.12 -5.59
C ASP A 323 26.91 33.62 -5.90
N ARG A 324 26.34 34.45 -5.02
CA ARG A 324 26.42 35.91 -5.16
C ARG A 324 27.86 36.42 -5.10
N LYS A 325 28.70 35.84 -4.23
CA LYS A 325 30.12 36.21 -4.13
C LYS A 325 30.90 35.87 -5.40
N LEU A 326 30.56 34.78 -6.07
CA LEU A 326 31.15 34.39 -7.36
C LEU A 326 30.68 35.28 -8.52
N ARG A 327 29.47 35.85 -8.45
CA ARG A 327 28.89 36.71 -9.49
C ARG A 327 29.28 38.19 -9.38
N LEU A 328 29.93 38.61 -8.30
CA LEU A 328 30.42 39.99 -8.19
C LEU A 328 31.59 40.18 -9.16
N PRO A 329 31.51 41.13 -10.11
CA PRO A 329 32.60 41.41 -11.03
C PRO A 329 33.84 41.85 -10.24
N PRO A 330 35.05 41.51 -10.72
CA PRO A 330 36.29 41.89 -10.06
C PRO A 330 36.30 43.40 -9.83
N ARG A 331 36.43 43.79 -8.56
CA ARG A 331 36.40 45.17 -8.08
C ARG A 331 37.40 45.99 -8.89
N SER A 332 36.90 46.80 -9.81
CA SER A 332 37.69 47.69 -10.64
C SER A 332 38.46 48.64 -9.72
N THR A 333 39.77 48.63 -9.85
CA THR A 333 40.71 49.50 -9.14
C THR A 333 40.31 50.97 -9.31
N PRO A 334 40.50 51.82 -8.28
CA PRO A 334 40.03 53.20 -8.31
C PRO A 334 40.77 54.00 -9.38
N VAL A 335 40.07 54.33 -10.47
CA VAL A 335 40.56 55.23 -11.50
C VAL A 335 40.37 56.67 -11.02
N ARG A 336 41.48 57.40 -11.08
CA ARG A 336 41.68 58.81 -10.71
C ARG A 336 40.80 59.74 -11.56
N PRO A 337 40.24 60.84 -11.01
CA PRO A 337 39.25 61.65 -11.72
C PRO A 337 39.91 62.63 -12.71
N SER A 338 39.39 62.68 -13.93
CA SER A 338 39.60 63.79 -14.87
C SER A 338 38.28 64.26 -15.48
N THR A 339 38.09 65.57 -15.37
CA THR A 339 36.96 66.46 -15.68
C THR A 339 36.65 66.66 -17.18
N PRO A 340 35.56 67.38 -17.54
CA PRO A 340 34.64 67.01 -18.62
C PRO A 340 34.77 67.84 -19.91
N VAL A 341 34.23 67.33 -21.03
CA VAL A 341 33.91 68.12 -22.23
C VAL A 341 32.56 67.69 -22.80
N ARG A 342 31.90 68.65 -23.44
CA ARG A 342 30.47 68.95 -23.45
C ARG A 342 29.94 68.90 -24.90
N SER A 343 28.76 68.27 -25.11
CA SER A 343 27.69 68.58 -26.11
C SER A 343 27.98 68.49 -27.64
N PRO A 344 26.99 68.60 -28.58
CA PRO A 344 25.50 68.48 -28.55
C PRO A 344 24.87 67.59 -29.68
N PRO A 345 23.52 67.49 -29.82
CA PRO A 345 22.77 66.52 -30.67
C PRO A 345 22.19 67.10 -31.99
N PRO A 346 21.44 66.30 -32.79
CA PRO A 346 20.02 66.64 -33.03
C PRO A 346 19.02 65.47 -33.30
N TYR A 347 17.82 65.60 -32.69
CA TYR A 347 16.43 65.68 -33.21
C TYR A 347 15.85 64.90 -34.43
N VAL A 348 14.54 64.60 -34.30
CA VAL A 348 13.44 64.22 -35.26
C VAL A 348 13.38 62.73 -35.69
N GLY A 349 12.27 61.97 -35.71
CA GLY A 349 10.85 62.16 -35.39
C GLY A 349 9.96 61.13 -36.16
N SER A 350 8.82 60.71 -35.57
CA SER A 350 7.59 60.13 -36.20
C SER A 350 7.71 58.78 -36.97
N ALA A 351 6.72 57.89 -37.16
CA ALA A 351 5.27 57.85 -36.98
C ALA A 351 4.74 56.38 -36.96
N LEU A 352 3.60 56.18 -36.27
CA LEU A 352 2.37 55.46 -36.68
C LEU A 352 2.44 54.21 -37.60
N SER A 353 1.99 53.04 -37.12
CA SER A 353 0.64 52.48 -37.42
C SER A 353 0.53 50.96 -37.15
N PRO A 354 -0.69 50.47 -36.80
CA PRO A 354 -1.00 49.06 -36.51
C PRO A 354 -1.61 48.33 -37.73
N ARG A 355 -1.64 47.00 -37.70
CA ARG A 355 -2.50 46.20 -38.59
C ARG A 355 -3.17 45.04 -37.85
N SER A 356 -4.49 45.02 -37.98
CA SER A 356 -5.48 44.09 -37.46
C SER A 356 -6.01 43.17 -38.58
N PHE A 357 -6.91 42.25 -38.18
CA PHE A 357 -7.78 41.36 -38.99
C PHE A 357 -7.12 40.06 -39.50
N ALA A 358 -7.75 38.89 -39.50
CA ALA A 358 -9.13 38.49 -39.19
C ALA A 358 -9.20 36.94 -39.19
N THR A 359 -10.13 36.40 -38.39
CA THR A 359 -11.15 35.36 -38.64
C THR A 359 -10.97 34.44 -39.87
N SER A 360 -11.28 33.14 -39.88
CA SER A 360 -12.46 32.40 -39.40
C SER A 360 -12.43 30.97 -39.96
N SER A 361 -13.37 30.13 -39.49
CA SER A 361 -14.07 29.09 -40.29
C SER A 361 -13.31 27.76 -40.46
N THR A 362 -13.90 26.56 -40.36
CA THR A 362 -15.28 26.08 -40.15
C THR A 362 -15.23 24.58 -39.89
N ALA A 363 -16.25 24.08 -39.21
CA ALA A 363 -16.59 22.67 -39.03
C ALA A 363 -16.76 21.89 -40.35
N SER A 364 -16.63 20.55 -40.29
CA SER A 364 -17.71 19.61 -40.70
C SER A 364 -17.34 18.14 -40.51
N ALA A 365 -18.00 17.54 -39.51
CA ALA A 365 -18.82 16.33 -39.53
C ALA A 365 -18.65 15.22 -40.60
N SER A 366 -18.61 13.99 -40.07
CA SER A 366 -19.36 12.78 -40.47
C SER A 366 -18.95 11.98 -41.71
N ARG A 367 -18.71 10.65 -41.53
CA ARG A 367 -19.63 9.59 -41.99
C ARG A 367 -19.15 8.12 -41.79
N THR A 368 -20.10 7.31 -41.28
CA THR A 368 -20.48 5.90 -41.58
C THR A 368 -19.55 4.69 -41.38
N LEU A 369 -20.05 3.82 -40.49
CA LEU A 369 -20.22 2.35 -40.51
C LEU A 369 -19.97 1.60 -41.84
N ALA A 370 -19.28 0.45 -41.78
CA ALA A 370 -19.89 -0.90 -41.90
C ALA A 370 -18.83 -2.04 -42.09
N HIS A 371 -19.07 -3.16 -41.38
CA HIS A 371 -18.74 -4.57 -41.64
C HIS A 371 -17.44 -5.02 -42.33
N GLY A 372 -16.73 -5.95 -41.66
CA GLY A 372 -15.79 -6.88 -42.29
C GLY A 372 -15.36 -8.00 -41.33
N LEU A 373 -16.03 -9.16 -41.42
CA LEU A 373 -15.63 -10.43 -40.83
C LEU A 373 -14.38 -10.97 -41.54
N GLN A 374 -13.29 -11.24 -40.82
CA GLN A 374 -12.27 -12.22 -41.23
C GLN A 374 -11.71 -12.98 -40.02
N SER A 375 -11.75 -14.31 -40.13
CA SER A 375 -11.09 -15.28 -39.25
C SER A 375 -9.65 -15.57 -39.71
N PRO A 376 -8.80 -16.16 -38.86
CA PRO A 376 -7.35 -16.00 -38.91
C PRO A 376 -6.64 -17.11 -39.70
N SER A 377 -5.55 -16.74 -40.37
CA SER A 377 -4.60 -17.67 -40.98
C SER A 377 -3.38 -17.90 -40.08
N ALA A 378 -3.02 -19.18 -40.03
CA ALA A 378 -1.91 -19.89 -39.41
C ALA A 378 -0.62 -19.13 -39.04
N HIS A 379 -0.15 -19.48 -37.83
CA HIS A 379 1.15 -19.21 -37.24
C HIS A 379 2.32 -19.78 -38.07
N GLY A 380 3.30 -18.93 -38.36
CA GLY A 380 4.70 -19.32 -38.51
C GLY A 380 5.42 -19.09 -37.19
N LEU A 381 5.97 -20.15 -36.61
CA LEU A 381 6.81 -20.10 -35.42
C LEU A 381 8.19 -19.53 -35.78
N GLN A 382 8.48 -18.31 -35.32
CA GLN A 382 9.84 -17.85 -35.11
C GLN A 382 10.02 -17.62 -33.60
N SER A 383 10.90 -18.42 -33.00
CA SER A 383 11.36 -18.25 -31.62
C SER A 383 12.17 -16.95 -31.53
N PRO A 384 11.84 -15.99 -30.64
CA PRO A 384 12.72 -14.86 -30.40
C PRO A 384 13.92 -15.31 -29.57
N SER A 385 15.12 -15.00 -30.07
CA SER A 385 16.40 -15.17 -29.38
C SER A 385 16.45 -14.28 -28.13
N LEU A 386 16.85 -14.88 -27.01
CA LEU A 386 16.76 -14.34 -25.65
C LEU A 386 18.05 -13.61 -25.20
N GLU A 387 18.87 -13.15 -26.15
CA GLU A 387 20.24 -12.68 -25.88
C GLU A 387 20.41 -11.16 -25.75
N SER A 388 19.37 -10.34 -25.93
CA SER A 388 19.55 -8.88 -26.08
C SER A 388 19.08 -8.02 -24.89
N ALA A 389 18.57 -8.57 -23.79
CA ALA A 389 17.87 -7.78 -22.76
C ALA A 389 18.64 -7.56 -21.44
N THR A 390 19.88 -8.07 -21.31
CA THR A 390 20.68 -7.95 -20.07
C THR A 390 21.82 -6.92 -20.14
N SER A 391 22.09 -6.34 -21.32
CA SER A 391 23.27 -5.45 -21.52
C SER A 391 23.14 -4.06 -20.87
N ASP A 392 21.93 -3.58 -20.55
CA ASP A 392 21.73 -2.18 -20.11
C ASP A 392 21.86 -1.97 -18.59
N LEU A 393 22.36 -2.96 -17.84
CA LEU A 393 22.34 -2.94 -16.37
C LEU A 393 23.69 -2.72 -15.71
N LEU A 394 24.79 -2.96 -16.42
CA LEU A 394 26.15 -2.73 -15.94
C LEU A 394 26.75 -1.51 -16.63
N SER A 395 27.66 -0.84 -15.92
CA SER A 395 28.46 0.23 -16.52
C SER A 395 29.47 -0.38 -17.51
N PRO A 396 29.91 0.36 -18.55
CA PRO A 396 30.62 -0.22 -19.69
C PRO A 396 31.90 -0.97 -19.32
N LEU A 397 32.66 -0.53 -18.31
CA LEU A 397 33.92 -1.17 -17.95
C LEU A 397 33.71 -2.52 -17.26
N THR A 398 32.71 -2.63 -16.39
CA THR A 398 32.36 -3.89 -15.74
C THR A 398 31.78 -4.87 -16.74
N ASP A 399 30.93 -4.42 -17.67
CA ASP A 399 30.36 -5.30 -18.70
C ASP A 399 31.44 -5.81 -19.67
N GLU A 400 32.35 -4.93 -20.11
CA GLU A 400 33.52 -5.28 -20.93
C GLU A 400 34.43 -6.29 -20.20
N PHE A 401 34.74 -6.05 -18.93
CA PHE A 401 35.53 -6.99 -18.13
C PHE A 401 34.88 -8.38 -18.04
N LEU A 402 33.56 -8.44 -17.81
CA LEU A 402 32.85 -9.71 -17.75
C LEU A 402 32.80 -10.40 -19.12
N ALA A 403 32.71 -9.65 -20.23
CA ALA A 403 32.77 -10.19 -21.57
C ALA A 403 34.14 -10.81 -21.89
N ASP A 404 35.23 -10.09 -21.62
CA ASP A 404 36.60 -10.50 -21.91
C ASP A 404 37.01 -11.79 -21.19
N HIS A 405 36.41 -12.05 -20.03
CA HIS A 405 36.73 -13.21 -19.18
C HIS A 405 35.66 -14.31 -19.24
N ALA A 406 34.71 -14.25 -20.16
CA ALA A 406 33.58 -15.19 -20.27
C ALA A 406 32.73 -15.31 -18.98
N LEU A 407 32.64 -14.22 -18.22
CA LEU A 407 31.88 -14.09 -16.97
C LEU A 407 30.55 -13.35 -17.15
N THR A 408 30.07 -13.15 -18.38
CA THR A 408 28.82 -12.41 -18.69
C THR A 408 27.59 -12.98 -17.97
N HIS A 409 27.57 -14.28 -17.70
CA HIS A 409 26.52 -14.95 -16.93
C HIS A 409 26.42 -14.46 -15.47
N LEU A 410 27.47 -13.82 -14.94
CA LEU A 410 27.51 -13.22 -13.60
C LEU A 410 27.08 -11.76 -13.56
N ALA A 411 26.79 -11.14 -14.71
CA ALA A 411 26.43 -9.73 -14.79
C ALA A 411 25.31 -9.29 -13.82
N PRO A 412 24.19 -10.05 -13.66
CA PRO A 412 23.15 -9.69 -12.70
C PRO A 412 23.64 -9.69 -11.24
N ALA A 413 24.53 -10.62 -10.87
CA ALA A 413 25.05 -10.73 -9.52
C ALA A 413 26.04 -9.60 -9.21
N VAL A 414 26.92 -9.27 -10.16
CA VAL A 414 27.87 -8.15 -10.03
C VAL A 414 27.14 -6.81 -9.94
N ASN A 415 26.14 -6.57 -10.79
CA ASN A 415 25.31 -5.36 -10.72
C ASN A 415 24.63 -5.21 -9.36
N LEU A 416 24.19 -6.32 -8.77
CA LEU A 416 23.58 -6.28 -7.46
C LEU A 416 24.58 -5.96 -6.34
N ILE A 417 25.79 -6.53 -6.40
CA ILE A 417 26.87 -6.20 -5.45
C ILE A 417 27.18 -4.70 -5.52
N LEU A 418 27.29 -4.14 -6.73
CA LEU A 418 27.50 -2.70 -6.95
C LEU A 418 26.43 -1.83 -6.27
N ARG A 419 25.16 -2.26 -6.32
CA ARG A 419 24.02 -1.47 -5.81
C ARG A 419 23.81 -1.58 -4.30
N ILE A 420 24.01 -2.77 -3.73
CA ILE A 420 23.56 -3.07 -2.35
C ILE A 420 24.72 -3.07 -1.36
N GLN A 421 25.93 -3.41 -1.80
CA GLN A 421 27.06 -3.60 -0.89
C GLN A 421 27.92 -2.35 -0.80
N VAL A 422 28.40 -2.07 0.42
CA VAL A 422 29.44 -1.07 0.67
C VAL A 422 30.78 -1.57 0.09
N VAL A 423 31.58 -0.66 -0.46
CA VAL A 423 32.78 -1.00 -1.26
C VAL A 423 33.76 -1.91 -0.54
N PHE A 424 34.00 -1.71 0.76
CA PHE A 424 34.93 -2.57 1.50
C PHE A 424 34.49 -4.03 1.61
N LYS A 425 33.22 -4.35 1.31
CA LYS A 425 32.69 -5.72 1.27
C LYS A 425 32.71 -6.33 -0.14
N TRP A 426 32.96 -5.55 -1.19
CA TRP A 426 32.89 -6.05 -2.57
C TRP A 426 33.83 -7.23 -2.80
N SER A 427 35.08 -7.16 -2.33
CA SER A 427 36.04 -8.26 -2.48
C SER A 427 35.54 -9.58 -1.89
N GLN A 428 34.94 -9.53 -0.71
CA GLN A 428 34.38 -10.70 -0.05
C GLN A 428 33.20 -11.28 -0.84
N GLU A 429 32.30 -10.44 -1.33
CA GLU A 429 31.09 -10.87 -2.04
C GLU A 429 31.39 -11.35 -3.47
N VAL A 430 32.31 -10.70 -4.19
CA VAL A 430 32.78 -11.14 -5.50
C VAL A 430 33.50 -12.49 -5.40
N SER A 431 34.34 -12.69 -4.38
CA SER A 431 35.02 -13.97 -4.14
C SER A 431 34.07 -15.13 -3.80
N ARG A 432 32.83 -14.83 -3.39
CA ARG A 432 31.79 -15.83 -3.11
C ARG A 432 30.97 -16.21 -4.35
N LEU A 433 31.10 -15.47 -5.45
CA LEU A 433 30.36 -15.77 -6.67
C LEU A 433 30.88 -17.08 -7.29
N PRO A 434 30.00 -18.06 -7.54
CA PRO A 434 30.42 -19.32 -8.13
C PRO A 434 30.94 -19.08 -9.55
N GLY A 435 32.16 -19.53 -9.82
CA GLY A 435 32.76 -19.46 -11.16
C GLY A 435 33.65 -18.23 -11.41
N VAL A 436 33.83 -17.33 -10.42
CA VAL A 436 34.86 -16.27 -10.51
C VAL A 436 36.21 -16.86 -10.08
N PRO A 437 37.21 -16.95 -10.98
CA PRO A 437 38.57 -17.35 -10.62
C PRO A 437 39.18 -16.33 -9.66
N SER A 438 39.90 -16.79 -8.64
CA SER A 438 40.51 -15.93 -7.60
C SER A 438 41.41 -14.84 -8.17
N GLU A 439 42.10 -15.16 -9.27
CA GLU A 439 43.01 -14.28 -10.00
C GLU A 439 42.31 -13.15 -10.76
N LEU A 440 40.99 -13.25 -10.98
CA LEU A 440 40.19 -12.23 -11.67
C LEU A 440 39.43 -11.31 -10.70
N VAL A 441 39.42 -11.63 -9.41
CA VAL A 441 38.67 -10.85 -8.40
C VAL A 441 39.18 -9.42 -8.35
N ASP A 442 40.49 -9.20 -8.26
CA ASP A 442 41.05 -7.84 -8.17
C ASP A 442 40.76 -7.00 -9.42
N GLY A 443 40.84 -7.62 -10.61
CA GLY A 443 40.51 -6.95 -11.88
C GLY A 443 39.04 -6.57 -11.98
N LEU A 444 38.14 -7.45 -11.52
CA LEU A 444 36.70 -7.17 -11.48
C LEU A 444 36.38 -6.06 -10.49
N LEU A 445 37.01 -6.05 -9.31
CA LEU A 445 36.85 -4.98 -8.32
C LEU A 445 37.35 -3.64 -8.84
N GLU A 446 38.46 -3.61 -9.59
CA GLU A 446 38.97 -2.40 -10.21
C GLU A 446 38.01 -1.84 -11.26
N ALA A 447 37.44 -2.70 -12.11
CA ALA A 447 36.43 -2.30 -13.09
C ALA A 447 35.17 -1.73 -12.41
N MET A 448 34.68 -2.41 -11.37
CA MET A 448 33.55 -1.98 -10.54
C MET A 448 33.79 -0.61 -9.86
N ASP A 449 35.00 -0.36 -9.35
CA ASP A 449 35.34 0.90 -8.67
C ASP A 449 35.45 2.07 -9.66
N LYS A 450 36.08 1.85 -10.82
CA LYS A 450 36.14 2.85 -11.91
C LYS A 450 34.76 3.27 -12.38
N ASP A 451 33.86 2.30 -12.55
CA ASP A 451 32.48 2.57 -12.96
C ASP A 451 31.70 3.37 -11.90
N ARG A 452 31.90 3.05 -10.61
CA ARG A 452 31.29 3.82 -9.52
C ARG A 452 31.80 5.25 -9.47
N ILE A 453 33.11 5.47 -9.69
CA ILE A 453 33.70 6.81 -9.74
C ILE A 453 33.14 7.60 -10.94
N ALA A 454 32.93 6.95 -12.10
CA ALA A 454 32.39 7.60 -13.28
C ALA A 454 30.90 7.99 -13.14
N ALA A 455 30.16 7.34 -12.26
CA ALA A 455 28.74 7.63 -11.99
C ALA A 455 28.52 8.76 -10.96
N LEU A 456 29.56 9.17 -10.23
CA LEU A 456 29.56 10.29 -9.28
C LEU A 456 29.99 11.59 -9.96
#